data_AF-A0A5C7V3X2-F1
#
_entry.id   AF-A0A5C7V3X2-F1
#
_cell.length_a   1.000
_cell.length_b   1.000
_cell.length_c   1.000
_cell.angle_alpha   90.00
_cell.angle_beta   90.00
_cell.angle_gamma   90.00
#
_symmetry.space_group_name_H-M   'P 1'
#
loop_
_entity.id
_entity.type
_entity.pdbx_description
1 polymer ?
#
loop_
_entity_poly.entity_id
_entity_poly.type
_entity_poly.pdbx_seq_one_letter_code
_entity_poly.pdbx_strand_id
1 'polypeptide(L)'
;VDFLLGAFAAYERKSKELMDVHLALPAYEQLLKAGHTFNLLDARGAISVTERAAYIGRIRNLARAVAQSYVDSRARLGFPMAPKAWADEVIAQIELKNKKAA
;
A
#
# COMPACT_ATOMS: atom_id res chain seq x y z
N VAL A 1 13.67 21.30 -5.76
CA VAL A 1 13.26 20.00 -5.17
C VAL A 1 11.76 19.75 -5.38
N ASP A 2 11.02 20.80 -5.72
CA ASP A 2 9.56 20.88 -5.85
C ASP A 2 8.95 19.76 -6.69
N PHE A 3 9.59 19.40 -7.82
CA PHE A 3 9.15 18.27 -8.62
C PHE A 3 9.05 16.97 -7.80
N LEU A 4 10.06 16.66 -6.99
CA LEU A 4 10.09 15.42 -6.20
C LEU A 4 9.06 15.47 -5.06
N LEU A 5 8.86 16.63 -4.43
CA LEU A 5 7.82 16.81 -3.42
C LEU A 5 6.41 16.61 -4.01
N GLY A 6 6.17 17.23 -5.17
CA GLY A 6 4.93 17.07 -5.92
C GLY A 6 4.71 15.63 -6.39
N ALA A 7 5.76 14.99 -6.92
CA ALA A 7 5.72 13.60 -7.39
C ALA A 7 5.40 12.62 -6.25
N PHE A 8 6.03 12.75 -5.08
CA PHE A 8 5.72 11.92 -3.91
C PHE A 8 4.22 12.00 -3.58
N ALA A 9 3.69 13.22 -3.45
CA ALA A 9 2.30 13.43 -3.10
C ALA A 9 1.35 12.92 -4.19
N ALA A 10 1.70 13.07 -5.47
CA ALA A 10 0.92 12.55 -6.58
C ALA A 10 0.87 11.02 -6.61
N TYR A 11 2.01 10.35 -6.40
CA TYR A 11 2.06 8.89 -6.35
C TYR A 11 1.32 8.33 -5.14
N GLU A 12 1.44 8.95 -3.96
CA GLU A 12 0.67 8.55 -2.78
C GLU A 12 -0.83 8.65 -3.01
N ARG A 13 -1.32 9.78 -3.57
CA ARG A 13 -2.74 9.95 -3.90
C ARG A 13 -3.21 8.94 -4.94
N LYS A 14 -2.45 8.77 -6.03
CA LYS A 14 -2.81 7.84 -7.10
C LYS A 14 -2.85 6.39 -6.61
N SER A 15 -1.94 6.00 -5.72
CA SER A 15 -1.97 4.68 -5.07
C SER A 15 -3.28 4.45 -4.31
N LYS A 16 -3.74 5.45 -3.54
CA LYS A 16 -5.02 5.39 -2.82
C LYS A 16 -6.21 5.29 -3.77
N GLU A 17 -6.29 6.18 -4.77
CA GLU A 17 -7.36 6.17 -5.78
C GLU A 17 -7.46 4.80 -6.51
N LEU A 18 -6.32 4.18 -6.82
CA LEU A 18 -6.28 2.86 -7.46
C LEU A 18 -6.78 1.75 -6.52
N MET A 19 -6.49 1.83 -5.22
CA MET A 19 -7.04 0.88 -4.24
C MET A 19 -8.57 1.01 -4.11
N ASP A 20 -9.10 2.23 -4.18
CA ASP A 20 -10.55 2.49 -4.10
C ASP A 20 -11.32 1.81 -5.25
N VAL A 21 -10.70 1.71 -6.43
CA VAL A 21 -11.24 0.97 -7.58
C VAL A 21 -10.72 -0.47 -7.69
N HIS A 22 -10.21 -1.03 -6.58
CA HIS A 22 -9.77 -2.42 -6.43
C HIS A 22 -8.60 -2.85 -7.34
N LEU A 23 -7.74 -1.92 -7.75
CA LEU A 23 -6.55 -2.17 -8.56
C LEU A 23 -5.27 -2.23 -7.69
N ALA A 24 -5.15 -3.31 -6.92
CA ALA A 24 -4.06 -3.49 -5.95
C ALA A 24 -2.64 -3.48 -6.57
N LEU A 25 -2.43 -4.16 -7.69
CA LEU A 25 -1.12 -4.22 -8.34
C LEU A 25 -0.70 -2.87 -8.94
N PRO A 26 -1.56 -2.15 -9.70
CA PRO A 26 -1.27 -0.77 -10.09
C PRO A 26 -1.02 0.17 -8.90
N ALA A 27 -1.76 0.01 -7.80
CA ALA A 27 -1.53 0.80 -6.59
C ALA A 27 -0.15 0.55 -5.97
N TYR A 28 0.32 -0.70 -6.01
CA TYR A 28 1.67 -1.09 -5.58
C TYR A 28 2.77 -0.41 -6.40
N GLU A 29 2.61 -0.32 -7.73
CA GLU A 29 3.55 0.40 -8.58
C GLU A 29 3.69 1.89 -8.19
N GLN A 30 2.59 2.54 -7.81
CA GLN A 30 2.64 3.92 -7.34
C GLN A 30 3.32 4.04 -5.97
N LEU A 31 3.10 3.08 -5.07
CA LEU A 31 3.81 3.01 -3.79
C LEU A 31 5.32 2.90 -4.01
N LEU A 32 5.78 2.05 -4.93
CA LEU A 32 7.21 1.91 -5.26
C LEU A 32 7.79 3.24 -5.77
N LYS A 33 7.05 3.94 -6.64
CA LYS A 33 7.45 5.28 -7.12
C LYS A 33 7.51 6.31 -6.00
N ALA A 34 6.56 6.31 -5.06
CA ALA A 34 6.60 7.17 -3.89
C ALA A 34 7.82 6.87 -3.00
N GLY A 35 8.10 5.59 -2.72
CA GLY A 35 9.27 5.16 -1.94
C GLY A 35 10.59 5.56 -2.59
N HIS A 36 10.73 5.37 -3.90
CA HIS A 36 11.92 5.81 -4.62
C HIS A 36 12.06 7.33 -4.63
N THR A 37 10.97 8.07 -4.82
CA THR A 37 10.96 9.54 -4.78
C THR A 37 11.40 10.06 -3.40
N PHE A 38 10.96 9.41 -2.33
CA PHE A 38 11.44 9.70 -0.97
C PHE A 38 12.96 9.52 -0.87
N ASN A 39 13.53 8.42 -1.37
CA ASN A 39 14.98 8.22 -1.34
C ASN A 39 15.74 9.34 -2.07
N LEU A 40 15.21 9.85 -3.18
CA LEU A 40 15.79 10.96 -3.92
C LEU A 40 15.72 12.29 -3.17
N LEU A 41 14.60 12.56 -2.48
CA LEU A 41 14.44 13.73 -1.60
C LEU A 41 15.44 13.68 -0.44
N ASP A 42 15.56 12.51 0.14
CA ASP A 42 16.38 12.23 1.30
C ASP A 42 17.88 12.38 1.02
N ALA A 43 18.36 11.79 -0.08
CA ALA A 43 19.74 11.91 -0.53
C ALA A 43 20.13 13.34 -0.89
N ARG A 44 19.16 14.18 -1.29
CA ARG A 44 19.37 15.60 -1.57
C ARG A 44 19.42 16.48 -0.32
N GLY A 45 19.20 15.93 0.86
CA GLY A 45 19.09 16.71 2.11
C GLY A 45 17.89 17.66 2.09
N ALA A 46 16.89 17.40 1.24
CA ALA A 46 15.75 18.28 1.06
C ALA A 46 14.62 18.06 2.08
N ILE A 47 14.80 17.09 2.97
CA ILE A 47 13.91 16.81 4.09
C ILE A 47 14.73 16.74 5.38
N SER A 48 14.22 17.36 6.44
CA SER A 48 14.80 17.32 7.78
C SER A 48 14.62 15.95 8.44
N VAL A 49 15.30 15.73 9.57
CA VAL A 49 15.20 14.48 10.34
C VAL A 49 13.76 14.21 10.80
N THR A 50 13.03 15.25 11.21
CA THR A 50 11.63 15.13 11.63
C THR A 50 10.72 14.81 10.45
N GLU A 51 10.92 15.45 9.30
CA GLU A 51 10.16 15.16 8.07
C GLU A 51 10.43 13.75 7.57
N ARG A 52 11.68 13.27 7.62
CA ARG A 52 12.05 11.90 7.23
C ARG A 52 11.19 10.86 7.96
N ALA A 53 11.03 10.99 9.28
CA ALA A 53 10.20 10.08 10.06
C ALA A 53 8.73 10.09 9.59
N ALA A 54 8.19 11.26 9.26
CA ALA A 54 6.83 11.42 8.74
C ALA A 54 6.65 10.76 7.36
N TYR A 55 7.60 10.95 6.44
CA TYR A 55 7.58 10.29 5.12
C TYR A 55 7.63 8.76 5.24
N ILE A 56 8.50 8.23 6.10
CA ILE A 56 8.58 6.78 6.37
C ILE A 56 7.23 6.26 6.92
N GLY A 57 6.59 7.01 7.82
CA GLY A 57 5.27 6.68 8.35
C GLY A 57 4.21 6.59 7.24
N ARG A 58 4.17 7.58 6.34
CA ARG A 58 3.25 7.61 5.19
C ARG A 58 3.47 6.43 4.24
N ILE A 59 4.72 6.15 3.86
CA ILE A 59 5.07 5.02 2.99
C ILE A 59 4.66 3.69 3.65
N ARG A 60 4.95 3.51 4.94
CA ARG A 60 4.57 2.30 5.69
C ARG A 60 3.06 2.10 5.72
N ASN A 61 2.30 3.16 5.99
CA ASN A 61 0.84 3.08 6.03
C ASN A 61 0.28 2.75 4.65
N LEU A 62 0.81 3.36 3.59
CA LEU A 62 0.42 3.07 2.22
C LEU A 62 0.74 1.61 1.84
N ALA A 63 1.93 1.11 2.20
CA ALA A 63 2.33 -0.28 1.97
C ALA A 63 1.39 -1.28 2.65
N ARG A 64 0.99 -1.02 3.90
CA ARG A 64 0.01 -1.86 4.61
C ARG A 64 -1.35 -1.86 3.92
N ALA A 65 -1.82 -0.69 3.47
CA ALA A 65 -3.09 -0.58 2.75
C ALA A 65 -3.06 -1.33 1.42
N VAL A 66 -1.98 -1.19 0.64
CA VAL A 66 -1.81 -1.91 -0.63
C VAL A 66 -1.74 -3.42 -0.40
N ALA A 67 -1.02 -3.87 0.62
CA ALA A 67 -0.94 -5.29 0.97
C ALA A 67 -2.32 -5.85 1.35
N GLN A 68 -3.11 -5.11 2.16
CA GLN A 68 -4.47 -5.50 2.49
C GLN A 68 -5.36 -5.55 1.24
N SER A 69 -5.30 -4.53 0.37
CA SER A 69 -6.06 -4.50 -0.89
C SER A 69 -5.71 -5.69 -1.79
N TYR A 70 -4.44 -6.10 -1.84
CA TYR A 70 -4.03 -7.31 -2.55
C TYR A 70 -4.63 -8.57 -1.92
N VAL A 71 -4.55 -8.74 -0.60
CA VAL A 71 -5.17 -9.87 0.11
C VAL A 71 -6.67 -9.94 -0.19
N ASP A 72 -7.38 -8.81 -0.12
CA ASP A 72 -8.81 -8.74 -0.41
C ASP A 72 -9.11 -9.12 -1.87
N SER A 73 -8.25 -8.69 -2.81
CA SER A 73 -8.35 -9.10 -4.21
C SER A 73 -8.17 -10.59 -4.40
N ARG A 74 -7.27 -11.23 -3.65
CA ARG A 74 -7.08 -12.68 -3.71
C ARG A 74 -8.22 -13.44 -3.04
N ALA A 75 -8.73 -12.93 -1.92
CA ALA A 75 -9.87 -13.50 -1.21
C ALA A 75 -11.14 -13.53 -2.08
N ARG A 76 -11.43 -12.46 -2.84
CA ARG A 76 -12.56 -12.44 -3.80
C ARG A 76 -12.48 -13.53 -4.87
N LEU A 77 -11.28 -14.02 -5.17
CA LEU A 77 -11.04 -15.09 -6.13
C LEU A 77 -10.89 -16.47 -5.46
N GLY A 78 -11.01 -16.56 -4.14
CA GLY A 78 -10.78 -17.79 -3.38
C GLY A 78 -9.31 -18.23 -3.33
N PHE A 79 -8.36 -17.30 -3.46
CA PHE A 79 -6.91 -17.57 -3.47
C PHE A 79 -6.48 -18.69 -4.46
N PRO A 80 -6.69 -18.54 -5.78
CA PRO A 80 -6.57 -19.65 -6.74
C PRO A 80 -5.15 -20.21 -6.96
N MET A 81 -4.13 -19.61 -6.35
CA MET A 81 -2.73 -20.07 -6.42
C MET A 81 -2.22 -20.60 -5.07
N ALA A 82 -3.06 -20.59 -4.03
CA ALA A 82 -2.72 -21.12 -2.72
C ALA A 82 -3.22 -22.56 -2.59
N PRO A 83 -2.55 -23.41 -1.78
CA PRO A 83 -3.11 -24.68 -1.35
C PRO A 83 -4.49 -24.47 -0.72
N LYS A 84 -5.45 -25.31 -1.08
CA LYS A 84 -6.85 -25.16 -0.65
C LYS A 84 -7.01 -25.05 0.87
N ALA A 85 -6.28 -25.87 1.63
CA ALA A 85 -6.33 -25.84 3.09
C ALA A 85 -5.92 -24.45 3.66
N TRP A 86 -4.91 -23.80 3.09
CA TRP A 86 -4.46 -22.48 3.53
C TRP A 86 -5.44 -21.39 3.07
N ALA A 87 -6.01 -21.52 1.88
CA ALA A 87 -7.02 -20.60 1.38
C ALA A 87 -8.26 -20.61 2.28
N ASP A 88 -8.79 -21.79 2.61
CA ASP A 88 -9.97 -21.96 3.45
C ASP A 88 -9.74 -21.38 4.86
N GLU A 89 -8.56 -21.62 5.45
CA GLU A 89 -8.18 -21.05 6.75
C GLU A 89 -8.19 -19.52 6.73
N VAL A 90 -7.53 -18.90 5.75
CA VAL A 90 -7.41 -17.44 5.66
C VAL A 90 -8.76 -16.79 5.36
N ILE A 91 -9.59 -17.41 4.50
CA ILE A 91 -10.94 -16.92 4.22
C ILE A 91 -11.77 -16.90 5.51
N ALA A 92 -11.74 -17.98 6.30
CA ALA A 92 -12.44 -18.04 7.58
C ALA A 92 -11.96 -16.96 8.57
N GLN A 93 -10.64 -16.69 8.61
CA GLN A 93 -10.08 -15.61 9.43
C GLN A 93 -10.56 -14.22 8.98
N ILE A 94 -10.63 -13.97 7.67
CA ILE A 94 -11.14 -12.70 7.11
C ILE A 94 -12.61 -12.51 7.45
N GLU A 95 -13.44 -13.55 7.28
CA GLU A 95 -14.86 -13.51 7.63
C GLU A 95 -15.08 -13.24 9.12
N LEU A 96 -14.31 -13.90 9.99
CA LEU A 96 -14.38 -13.67 11.44
C LEU A 96 -13.99 -12.23 11.79
N LYS A 97 -12.94 -11.70 11.15
CA LYS A 97 -12.50 -10.31 11.34
C LYS A 97 -13.58 -9.32 10.90
N ASN A 98 -14.22 -9.55 9.76
CA ASN A 98 -15.30 -8.71 9.25
C ASN A 98 -16.53 -8.74 10.16
N LYS A 99 -16.90 -9.91 10.70
CA LYS A 99 -17.99 -10.04 11.67
C LYS A 99 -17.73 -9.29 12.99
N LYS A 100 -16.47 -9.19 13.42
CA LYS A 100 -16.10 -8.44 14.63
C LYS A 100 -16.07 -6.92 14.44
N ALA A 101 -15.97 -6.46 13.18
CA ALA A 101 -15.90 -5.05 12.83
C ALA A 101 -17.27 -4.43 12.49
N ALA A 102 -18.29 -5.27 12.31
CA ALA A 102 -19.69 -4.90 12.12
C ALA A 102 -20.42 -4.84 13.48
#